data_AF-A0A929EYT6-F1
#
_entry.id   AF-A0A929EYT6-F1
#
_cell.length_a   1.000
_cell.length_b   1.000
_cell.length_c   1.000
_cell.angle_alpha   90.00
_cell.angle_beta   90.00
_cell.angle_gamma   90.00
#
_symmetry.space_group_name_H-M   'P 1'
#
loop_
_entity.id
_entity.type
_entity.pdbx_description
1 polymer ?
#
loop_
_entity_poly.entity_id
_entity_poly.type
_entity_poly.pdbx_seq_one_letter_code
_entity_poly.pdbx_strand_id
1 'polypeptide(L)'
;MDENQEFIISRMEEDPEVLRERFQQWGYLYIKNYVDKKKCRQLLTDILAELAPHIALNANDDLPVLHGAPFFETDATWDEVYPRIQSLEAFHSFFHEPEIIDLMRTVSNDEVFVYPIKMARISTPGKIGYETPPHQDAYSHHA
;
A
#
# COMPACT_ATOMS: atom_id res chain seq x y z
N MET A 1 -27.21 -7.25 9.31
CA MET A 1 -25.81 -7.67 9.48
C MET A 1 -25.12 -6.55 10.22
N ASP A 2 -24.29 -6.88 11.19
CA ASP A 2 -23.43 -5.87 11.82
C ASP A 2 -22.41 -5.41 10.79
N GLU A 3 -22.31 -4.12 10.54
CA GLU A 3 -21.45 -3.55 9.48
C GLU A 3 -19.97 -3.51 9.91
N ASN A 4 -19.68 -3.68 11.20
CA ASN A 4 -18.32 -3.63 11.75
C ASN A 4 -17.87 -5.01 12.25
N GLN A 5 -17.45 -5.86 11.32
CA GLN A 5 -16.85 -7.15 11.63
C GLN A 5 -15.33 -7.11 11.48
N GLU A 6 -14.62 -7.87 12.29
CA GLU A 6 -13.17 -8.06 12.12
C GLU A 6 -12.86 -8.77 10.80
N PHE A 7 -11.72 -8.44 10.18
CA PHE A 7 -11.24 -9.16 9.00
C PHE A 7 -10.93 -10.62 9.33
N ILE A 8 -11.35 -11.51 8.43
CA ILE A 8 -11.02 -12.93 8.51
C ILE A 8 -9.55 -13.13 8.09
N ILE A 9 -8.74 -13.62 9.01
CA ILE A 9 -7.32 -13.89 8.77
C ILE A 9 -7.17 -15.16 7.93
N SER A 10 -6.51 -15.02 6.78
CA SER A 10 -6.09 -16.12 5.90
C SER A 10 -4.62 -16.45 6.11
N ARG A 11 -4.25 -17.71 5.88
CA ARG A 11 -2.86 -18.19 6.00
C ARG A 11 -2.44 -18.84 4.70
N MET A 12 -1.21 -18.58 4.26
CA MET A 12 -0.75 -19.03 2.94
C MET A 12 -0.42 -20.52 2.90
N GLU A 13 -0.39 -21.19 4.05
CA GLU A 13 -0.24 -22.65 4.16
C GLU A 13 -1.58 -23.40 4.01
N GLU A 14 -2.71 -22.69 3.93
CA GLU A 14 -4.01 -23.29 3.61
C GLU A 14 -4.02 -23.82 2.17
N ASP A 15 -4.98 -24.70 1.88
CA ASP A 15 -5.20 -25.19 0.52
C ASP A 15 -5.49 -23.99 -0.42
N PRO A 16 -4.82 -23.88 -1.57
CA PRO A 16 -5.11 -22.85 -2.56
C PRO A 16 -6.58 -22.76 -2.97
N GLU A 17 -7.31 -23.88 -3.02
CA GLU A 17 -8.76 -23.88 -3.31
C GLU A 17 -9.54 -23.14 -2.22
N VAL A 18 -9.20 -23.37 -0.95
CA VAL A 18 -9.84 -22.68 0.19
C VAL A 18 -9.59 -21.17 0.14
N LEU A 19 -8.36 -20.76 -0.20
CA LEU A 19 -8.02 -19.34 -0.36
C LEU A 19 -8.82 -18.70 -1.49
N ARG A 20 -8.97 -19.40 -2.62
CA ARG A 20 -9.75 -18.90 -3.76
C ARG A 20 -11.24 -18.82 -3.46
N GLU A 21 -11.82 -19.84 -2.85
CA GLU A 21 -13.23 -19.84 -2.45
C GLU A 21 -13.52 -18.67 -1.49
N ARG A 22 -12.64 -18.44 -0.52
CA ARG A 22 -12.75 -17.29 0.39
C ARG A 22 -12.66 -15.97 -0.36
N PHE A 23 -11.71 -15.83 -1.28
CA PHE A 23 -11.60 -14.61 -2.09
C PHE A 23 -12.85 -14.36 -2.93
N GLN A 24 -13.42 -15.40 -3.55
CA GLN A 24 -14.67 -15.30 -4.32
C GLN A 24 -15.88 -14.95 -3.43
N GLN A 25 -15.92 -15.47 -2.20
CA GLN A 25 -17.01 -15.21 -1.28
C GLN A 25 -16.98 -13.80 -0.68
N TRP A 26 -15.80 -13.31 -0.30
CA TRP A 26 -15.65 -12.08 0.50
C TRP A 26 -15.06 -10.90 -0.28
N GLY A 27 -14.45 -11.14 -1.44
CA GLY A 27 -13.75 -10.13 -2.22
C GLY A 27 -12.39 -9.71 -1.67
N TYR A 28 -11.89 -10.36 -0.60
CA TYR A 28 -10.59 -10.06 0.00
C TYR A 28 -9.95 -11.29 0.64
N LEU A 29 -8.63 -11.21 0.84
CA LEU A 29 -7.87 -12.06 1.76
C LEU A 29 -7.02 -11.16 2.66
N TYR A 30 -7.03 -11.42 3.96
CA TYR A 30 -6.19 -10.70 4.91
C TYR A 30 -5.09 -11.60 5.46
N ILE A 31 -3.84 -11.37 5.06
CA ILE A 31 -2.69 -12.21 5.42
C ILE A 31 -1.72 -11.38 6.26
N LYS A 32 -1.54 -11.77 7.53
CA LYS A 32 -0.68 -11.04 8.46
C LYS A 32 0.79 -11.39 8.25
N ASN A 33 1.66 -10.37 8.26
CA ASN A 33 3.12 -10.51 8.17
C ASN A 33 3.61 -11.34 6.97
N TYR A 34 2.89 -11.31 5.84
CA TYR A 34 3.28 -12.09 4.67
C TYR A 34 4.58 -11.60 4.04
N VAL A 35 4.71 -10.28 3.90
CA VAL A 35 5.91 -9.66 3.33
C VAL A 35 6.95 -9.46 4.43
N ASP A 36 8.22 -9.73 4.10
CA ASP A 36 9.35 -9.55 5.02
C ASP A 36 9.38 -8.11 5.56
N LYS A 37 9.33 -7.99 6.89
CA LYS A 37 9.37 -6.71 7.61
C LYS A 37 10.60 -5.88 7.23
N LYS A 38 11.74 -6.51 6.94
CA LYS A 38 12.96 -5.83 6.52
C LYS A 38 12.78 -5.19 5.15
N LYS A 39 12.13 -5.87 4.19
CA LYS A 39 11.81 -5.30 2.87
C LYS A 39 10.86 -4.11 3.01
N CYS A 40 9.79 -4.27 3.79
CA CYS A 40 8.87 -3.17 4.09
C CYS A 40 9.59 -1.98 4.75
N ARG A 41 10.50 -2.26 5.70
CA ARG A 41 11.26 -1.24 6.42
C ARG A 41 12.22 -0.49 5.50
N GLN A 42 12.89 -1.19 4.58
CA GLN A 42 13.78 -0.59 3.60
C GLN A 42 13.00 0.34 2.67
N LEU A 43 11.89 -0.12 2.10
CA LEU A 43 11.05 0.70 1.23
C LEU A 43 10.52 1.94 1.96
N LEU A 44 10.10 1.80 3.23
CA LEU A 44 9.71 2.94 4.05
C LEU A 44 10.87 3.95 4.20
N THR A 45 12.08 3.49 4.49
CA THR A 45 13.25 4.36 4.61
C THR A 45 13.55 5.10 3.31
N ASP A 46 13.51 4.40 2.17
CA ASP A 46 13.76 5.01 0.85
C ASP A 46 12.72 6.08 0.52
N ILE A 47 11.43 5.82 0.79
CA ILE A 47 10.35 6.80 0.61
C ILE A 47 10.54 8.00 1.55
N LEU A 48 10.91 7.78 2.81
CA LEU A 48 11.11 8.87 3.77
C LEU A 48 12.30 9.75 3.45
N ALA A 49 13.33 9.21 2.79
CA ALA A 49 14.45 10.02 2.32
C ALA A 49 13.98 11.09 1.32
N GLU A 50 13.02 10.76 0.44
CA GLU A 50 12.45 11.70 -0.53
C GLU A 50 11.43 12.68 0.09
N LEU A 51 10.94 12.38 1.30
CA LEU A 51 9.99 13.22 2.03
C LEU A 51 10.65 14.16 3.05
N ALA A 52 11.96 14.06 3.26
CA ALA A 52 12.67 14.97 4.13
C ALA A 52 12.59 16.42 3.57
N PRO A 53 12.42 17.45 4.43
CA PRO A 53 12.35 17.40 5.90
C PRO A 53 10.93 17.22 6.47
N HIS A 54 9.93 17.00 5.62
CA HIS A 54 8.52 17.01 6.02
C HIS A 54 8.11 15.76 6.81
N ILE A 55 8.71 14.61 6.50
CA ILE A 55 8.47 13.37 7.23
C ILE A 55 9.80 12.67 7.46
N ALA A 56 10.08 12.32 8.71
CA ALA A 56 11.32 11.66 9.10
C ALA A 56 11.06 10.60 10.18
N LEU A 57 12.01 9.71 10.39
CA LEU A 57 11.92 8.73 11.47
C LEU A 57 12.27 9.39 12.82
N ASN A 58 11.49 9.06 13.85
CA ASN A 58 11.84 9.38 15.22
C ASN A 58 13.00 8.50 15.68
N ALA A 59 14.03 9.10 16.26
CA ALA A 59 15.18 8.38 16.77
C ALA A 59 14.86 7.41 17.93
N ASN A 60 13.76 7.63 18.66
CA ASN A 60 13.43 6.86 19.86
C ASN A 60 12.63 5.59 19.59
N ASP A 61 11.67 5.64 18.66
CA ASP A 61 10.72 4.55 18.40
C ASP A 61 10.70 4.08 16.94
N ASP A 62 11.53 4.69 16.07
CA ASP A 62 11.66 4.34 14.66
C ASP A 62 10.35 4.50 13.86
N LEU A 63 9.41 5.31 14.36
CA LEU A 63 8.16 5.62 13.69
C LEU A 63 8.26 6.92 12.87
N PRO A 64 7.53 7.04 11.74
CA PRO A 64 7.46 8.29 10.99
C PRO A 64 6.80 9.41 11.81
N VAL A 65 7.43 10.59 11.82
CA VAL A 65 6.93 11.82 12.44
C VAL A 65 6.72 12.87 11.35
N LEU A 66 5.59 13.56 11.44
CA LEU A 66 5.18 14.59 10.50
C LEU A 66 5.64 15.96 11.02
N HIS A 67 6.28 16.75 10.16
CA HIS A 67 6.83 18.07 10.49
C HIS A 67 6.25 19.17 9.59
N GLY A 68 6.16 20.38 10.13
CA GLY A 68 5.77 21.57 9.37
C GLY A 68 4.27 21.67 9.11
N ALA A 69 3.92 22.35 8.01
CA ALA A 69 2.53 22.60 7.60
C ALA A 69 1.94 21.43 6.79
N PRO A 70 0.61 21.25 6.77
CA PRO A 70 -0.05 20.37 5.81
C PRO A 70 0.35 20.70 4.38
N PHE A 71 0.44 19.66 3.55
CA PHE A 71 0.45 19.79 2.09
C PHE A 71 -0.30 18.60 1.45
N PHE A 72 -0.82 18.81 0.25
CA PHE A 72 -1.61 17.85 -0.52
C PHE A 72 -1.41 18.02 -2.03
N GLU A 73 -2.12 17.22 -2.82
CA GLU A 73 -1.90 16.96 -4.26
C GLU A 73 -1.85 18.21 -5.15
N THR A 74 -2.36 19.36 -4.69
CA THR A 74 -2.37 20.63 -5.44
C THR A 74 -1.31 21.63 -4.98
N ASP A 75 -0.50 21.29 -3.97
CA ASP A 75 0.51 22.16 -3.40
C ASP A 75 1.87 22.00 -4.08
N ALA A 76 2.64 23.09 -4.17
CA ALA A 76 3.98 23.07 -4.77
C ALA A 76 4.94 22.07 -4.10
N THR A 77 4.80 21.84 -2.79
CA THR A 77 5.57 20.81 -2.07
C THR A 77 5.25 19.41 -2.58
N TRP A 78 4.00 19.11 -2.93
CA TRP A 78 3.63 17.83 -3.49
C TRP A 78 4.26 17.60 -4.86
N ASP A 79 4.22 18.63 -5.72
CA ASP A 79 4.87 18.62 -7.02
C ASP A 79 6.39 18.43 -6.94
N GLU A 80 7.00 18.78 -5.81
CA GLU A 80 8.42 18.55 -5.55
C GLU A 80 8.72 17.11 -5.11
N VAL A 81 7.99 16.59 -4.10
CA VAL A 81 8.35 15.33 -3.43
C VAL A 81 7.76 14.10 -4.11
N TYR A 82 6.53 14.20 -4.65
CA TYR A 82 5.83 13.04 -5.19
C TYR A 82 6.52 12.45 -6.44
N PRO A 83 7.01 13.27 -7.40
CA PRO A 83 7.77 12.73 -8.54
C PRO A 83 9.06 12.02 -8.13
N ARG A 84 9.71 12.43 -7.04
CA ARG A 84 10.91 11.77 -6.53
C ARG A 84 10.59 10.38 -6.01
N ILE A 85 9.52 10.24 -5.21
CA ILE A 85 9.01 8.92 -4.77
C ILE A 85 8.67 8.06 -5.99
N GLN A 86 7.96 8.61 -6.97
CA GLN A 86 7.62 7.89 -8.20
C GLN A 86 8.84 7.52 -9.05
N SER A 87 9.99 8.13 -8.83
CA SER A 87 11.24 7.80 -9.53
C SER A 87 12.07 6.73 -8.81
N LEU A 88 11.66 6.30 -7.61
CA LEU A 88 12.34 5.23 -6.87
C LEU A 88 12.10 3.88 -7.54
N GLU A 89 13.16 3.24 -8.04
CA GLU A 89 13.06 1.87 -8.58
C GLU A 89 12.47 0.90 -7.54
N ALA A 90 12.93 1.00 -6.28
CA ALA A 90 12.45 0.17 -5.17
C ALA A 90 10.93 0.27 -4.96
N PHE A 91 10.33 1.43 -5.23
CA PHE A 91 8.87 1.62 -5.10
C PHE A 91 8.08 0.80 -6.12
N HIS A 92 8.66 0.60 -7.32
CA HIS A 92 8.04 -0.19 -8.38
C HIS A 92 8.39 -1.66 -8.26
N SER A 93 9.67 -1.98 -8.05
CA SER A 93 10.19 -3.35 -8.03
C SER A 93 9.71 -4.15 -6.82
N PHE A 94 9.33 -3.51 -5.72
CA PHE A 94 8.80 -4.18 -4.52
C PHE A 94 7.64 -5.14 -4.82
N PHE A 95 6.77 -4.81 -5.78
CA PHE A 95 5.62 -5.65 -6.14
C PHE A 95 5.98 -6.83 -7.07
N HIS A 96 7.23 -6.90 -7.53
CA HIS A 96 7.77 -7.99 -8.33
C HIS A 96 8.51 -9.04 -7.48
N GLU A 97 8.55 -8.88 -6.17
CA GLU A 97 9.13 -9.86 -5.26
C GLU A 97 8.47 -11.24 -5.45
N PRO A 98 9.25 -12.34 -5.50
CA PRO A 98 8.71 -13.67 -5.82
C PRO A 98 7.53 -14.07 -4.94
N GLU A 99 7.59 -13.79 -3.64
CA GLU A 99 6.49 -14.11 -2.72
C GLU A 99 5.20 -13.35 -3.06
N ILE A 100 5.28 -12.10 -3.51
CA ILE A 100 4.09 -11.31 -3.88
C ILE A 100 3.50 -11.84 -5.19
N ILE A 101 4.35 -12.16 -6.17
CA ILE A 101 3.91 -12.78 -7.42
C ILE A 101 3.24 -14.13 -7.17
N ASP A 102 3.84 -14.98 -6.33
CA ASP A 102 3.32 -16.31 -6.04
C ASP A 102 2.00 -16.25 -5.26
N LEU A 103 1.84 -15.29 -4.35
CA LEU A 103 0.54 -14.98 -3.73
C LEU A 103 -0.51 -14.66 -4.79
N MET A 104 -0.21 -13.73 -5.70
CA MET A 104 -1.17 -13.32 -6.73
C MET A 104 -1.52 -14.49 -7.66
N ARG A 105 -0.55 -15.32 -8.08
CA ARG A 105 -0.79 -16.54 -8.87
C ARG A 105 -1.64 -17.56 -8.13
N THR A 106 -1.42 -17.73 -6.82
CA THR A 106 -2.22 -18.66 -5.99
C THR A 106 -3.69 -18.26 -5.98
N VAL A 107 -3.95 -16.96 -5.81
CA VAL A 107 -5.30 -16.39 -5.74
C VAL A 107 -5.98 -16.33 -7.12
N SER A 108 -5.25 -15.95 -8.17
CA SER A 108 -5.79 -15.88 -9.54
C SER A 108 -5.94 -17.25 -10.20
N ASN A 109 -5.12 -18.23 -9.79
CA ASN A 109 -4.91 -19.50 -10.49
C ASN A 109 -4.53 -19.32 -11.97
N ASP A 110 -3.74 -18.29 -12.26
CA ASP A 110 -3.28 -17.94 -13.60
C ASP A 110 -1.95 -17.18 -13.52
N GLU A 111 -1.31 -16.95 -14.66
CA GLU A 111 -0.20 -16.00 -14.76
C GLU A 111 -0.66 -14.59 -14.41
N VAL A 112 0.26 -13.82 -13.84
CA VAL A 112 -0.03 -12.48 -13.31
C VAL A 112 0.87 -11.44 -13.93
N PHE A 113 0.31 -10.24 -14.10
CA PHE A 113 1.04 -9.07 -14.54
C PHE A 113 0.91 -7.98 -13.49
N VAL A 114 2.05 -7.49 -13.00
CA VAL A 114 2.07 -6.39 -12.02
C VAL A 114 1.70 -5.10 -12.72
N TYR A 115 0.58 -4.50 -12.32
CA TYR A 115 0.15 -3.21 -12.86
C TYR A 115 1.20 -2.12 -12.58
N PRO A 116 1.68 -1.38 -13.58
CA PRO A 116 2.83 -0.47 -13.43
C PRO A 116 2.49 0.81 -12.67
N ILE A 117 1.23 1.24 -12.64
CA ILE A 117 0.86 2.47 -11.94
C ILE A 117 0.78 2.19 -10.45
N LYS A 118 1.69 2.80 -9.69
CA LYS A 118 1.72 2.77 -8.23
C LYS A 118 1.27 4.12 -7.68
N MET A 119 0.45 4.09 -6.64
CA MET A 119 0.02 5.30 -5.92
C MET A 119 0.62 5.28 -4.52
N ALA A 120 1.54 6.21 -4.25
CA ALA A 120 1.98 6.43 -2.88
C ALA A 120 0.93 7.26 -2.15
N ARG A 121 0.59 6.89 -0.92
CA ARG A 121 -0.31 7.69 -0.07
C ARG A 121 0.53 8.30 1.04
N ILE A 122 0.59 9.63 1.07
CA ILE A 122 1.38 10.40 2.04
C ILE A 122 0.42 11.08 3.02
N SER A 123 0.61 10.82 4.30
CA SER A 123 -0.11 11.51 5.38
C SER A 123 0.68 12.73 5.84
N THR A 124 0.04 13.90 5.88
CA THR A 124 0.63 15.17 6.32
C THR A 124 -0.14 15.73 7.54
N PRO A 125 0.43 16.64 8.35
CA PRO A 125 -0.22 17.12 9.56
C PRO A 125 -1.61 17.72 9.30
N GLY A 126 -2.66 17.21 9.95
CA GLY A 126 -4.00 17.79 9.85
C GLY A 126 -4.75 17.52 8.52
N LYS A 127 -4.32 16.54 7.72
CA LYS A 127 -5.02 16.12 6.48
C LYS A 127 -6.31 15.35 6.82
N ILE A 128 -7.37 16.07 7.17
CA ILE A 128 -8.74 15.55 7.41
C ILE A 128 -9.62 15.88 6.20
N GLY A 129 -10.47 14.97 5.75
CA GLY A 129 -11.40 15.23 4.64
C GLY A 129 -10.86 14.89 3.25
N TYR A 130 -9.67 14.27 3.19
CA TYR A 130 -9.06 13.76 1.95
C TYR A 130 -9.14 12.23 1.87
N GLU A 131 -10.07 11.63 2.61
CA GLU A 131 -10.31 10.20 2.55
C GLU A 131 -10.93 9.82 1.20
N THR A 132 -10.58 8.64 0.69
CA THR A 132 -11.20 8.14 -0.52
C THR A 132 -12.61 7.63 -0.18
N PRO A 133 -13.69 8.16 -0.79
CA PRO A 133 -15.05 7.70 -0.51
C PRO A 133 -15.23 6.24 -0.97
N PRO A 134 -16.31 5.56 -0.55
CA PRO A 134 -16.64 4.23 -1.07
C PRO A 134 -16.70 4.24 -2.61
N HIS A 135 -15.87 3.41 -3.25
CA HIS A 135 -15.76 3.27 -4.69
C HIS A 135 -15.30 1.85 -5.04
N GLN A 136 -15.27 1.53 -6.33
CA GLN A 136 -14.65 0.30 -6.85
C GLN A 136 -13.52 0.71 -7.79
N ASP A 137 -12.31 0.20 -7.57
CA ASP A 137 -11.13 0.57 -8.37
C ASP A 137 -11.33 0.36 -9.87
N ALA A 138 -12.06 -0.70 -10.26
CA ALA A 138 -12.37 -1.02 -11.65
C ALA A 138 -13.49 -0.15 -12.26
N TYR A 139 -14.27 0.54 -11.42
CA TYR A 139 -15.34 1.44 -11.84
C TYR A 139 -14.85 2.87 -11.75
N SER A 140 -14.24 3.35 -12.84
CA SER A 140 -14.02 4.77 -13.01
C SER A 140 -15.39 5.43 -13.23
N HIS A 141 -15.75 6.40 -12.39
CA HIS A 141 -16.87 7.29 -12.71
C HIS A 141 -16.67 7.79 -14.13
N HIS A 142 -17.63 7.56 -15.02
CA HIS A 142 -17.63 8.11 -16.37
C HIS A 142 -17.28 9.60 -16.29
N ALA A 143 -16.05 9.93 -16.66
CA ALA A 143 -15.58 11.28 -16.89
C ALA A 143 -15.92 11.70 -18.32
#